data_AF-A0A5S3XYE5-F1
#
_entry.id   AF-A0A5S3XYE5-F1
#
_cell.length_a   1.000
_cell.length_b   1.000
_cell.length_c   1.000
_cell.angle_alpha   90.00
_cell.angle_beta   90.00
_cell.angle_gamma   90.00
#
_symmetry.space_group_name_H-M   'P 1'
#
loop_
_entity.id
_entity.type
_entity.pdbx_description
1 polymer ?
#
loop_
_entity_poly.entity_id
_entity_poly.type
_entity_poly.pdbx_seq_one_letter_code
_entity_poly.pdbx_strand_id
1 'polypeptide(L)'
;TPKSVVALIAEMIEPFKGKIYDPCCGSGGMFVQSLKFIDSHKGNRKDISIYGQEYKNTTYKLAKMNLAVRGISGNLGEVAGDSFFKDQHPDLKADFIMANPPFNQKQWRSDSELVDDGRWAGFDVPPTGNANYAWIMHMISKLSENGTAG
;
A
#
# COMPACT_ATOMS: atom_id res chain seq x y z
N THR A 1 -5.28 -2.04 -11.28
CA THR A 1 -4.13 -2.76 -11.86
C THR A 1 -4.60 -4.04 -12.53
N PRO A 2 -4.16 -4.37 -13.75
CA PRO A 2 -4.52 -5.62 -14.43
C PRO A 2 -4.12 -6.86 -13.62
N LYS A 3 -4.93 -7.93 -13.68
CA LYS A 3 -4.74 -9.15 -12.89
C LYS A 3 -3.38 -9.82 -13.10
N SER A 4 -2.85 -9.83 -14.33
CA SER A 4 -1.58 -10.49 -14.66
C SER A 4 -0.39 -9.89 -13.91
N VAL A 5 -0.33 -8.55 -13.83
CA VAL A 5 0.75 -7.83 -13.14
C VAL A 5 0.67 -8.06 -11.63
N VAL A 6 -0.54 -7.93 -11.08
CA VAL A 6 -0.78 -8.16 -9.65
C VAL A 6 -0.43 -9.60 -9.25
N ALA A 7 -0.78 -10.58 -10.10
CA ALA A 7 -0.45 -11.98 -9.86
C ALA A 7 1.07 -12.19 -9.86
N LEU A 8 1.78 -11.65 -10.84
CA LEU A 8 3.24 -11.75 -10.92
C LEU A 8 3.91 -11.20 -9.65
N ILE A 9 3.49 -10.02 -9.18
CA ILE A 9 4.05 -9.41 -7.97
C ILE A 9 3.80 -10.31 -6.75
N ALA A 10 2.58 -10.83 -6.59
CA ALA A 10 2.24 -11.72 -5.48
C ALA A 10 3.08 -13.02 -5.48
N GLU A 11 3.33 -13.61 -6.65
CA GLU A 11 4.17 -14.81 -6.80
C GLU A 11 5.66 -14.52 -6.51
N MET A 12 6.14 -13.29 -6.75
CA MET A 12 7.52 -12.91 -6.44
C MET A 12 7.74 -12.58 -4.95
N ILE A 13 6.73 -11.99 -4.31
CA ILE A 13 6.82 -11.55 -2.92
C ILE A 13 6.51 -12.69 -1.93
N GLU A 14 5.70 -13.66 -2.36
CA GLU A 14 5.33 -14.84 -1.58
C GLU A 14 4.77 -14.53 -0.17
N PRO A 15 3.68 -13.75 -0.04
CA PRO A 15 3.20 -13.27 1.26
C PRO A 15 2.45 -14.35 2.05
N PHE A 16 3.17 -15.30 2.63
CA PHE A 16 2.58 -16.43 3.37
C PHE A 16 2.12 -16.10 4.79
N LYS A 17 2.83 -15.21 5.49
CA LYS A 17 2.53 -14.80 6.87
C LYS A 17 3.06 -13.40 7.17
N GLY A 18 2.27 -12.58 7.84
CA GLY A 18 2.68 -11.22 8.24
C GLY A 18 1.66 -10.15 7.84
N LYS A 19 2.13 -8.91 7.78
CA LYS A 19 1.30 -7.75 7.44
C LYS A 19 1.50 -7.35 5.98
N ILE A 20 0.42 -7.34 5.21
CA ILE A 20 0.39 -6.84 3.83
C ILE A 20 -0.13 -5.41 3.84
N TYR A 21 0.59 -4.50 3.20
CA TYR A 21 0.24 -3.09 3.09
C TYR A 21 0.21 -2.59 1.64
N ASP A 22 -0.83 -1.82 1.29
CA ASP A 22 -0.89 -1.05 0.04
C ASP A 22 -1.29 0.41 0.35
N PRO A 23 -0.37 1.37 0.25
CA PRO A 23 -0.61 2.77 0.64
C PRO A 23 -1.50 3.54 -0.36
N CYS A 24 -1.90 2.92 -1.46
CA CYS A 24 -2.70 3.53 -2.53
C CYS A 24 -3.61 2.47 -3.17
N CYS A 25 -4.39 1.78 -2.32
CA CYS A 25 -4.94 0.47 -2.65
C CYS A 25 -6.00 0.44 -3.75
N GLY A 26 -6.49 1.60 -4.21
CA GLY A 26 -7.54 1.67 -5.20
C GLY A 26 -8.75 0.87 -4.70
N SER A 27 -9.27 -0.02 -5.55
CA SER A 27 -10.38 -0.92 -5.19
C SER A 27 -9.97 -2.14 -4.34
N GLY A 28 -8.73 -2.21 -3.84
CA GLY A 28 -8.22 -3.34 -3.04
C GLY A 28 -7.85 -4.57 -3.88
N GLY A 29 -7.52 -4.39 -5.17
CA GLY A 29 -7.19 -5.49 -6.08
C GLY A 29 -5.94 -6.28 -5.68
N MET A 30 -4.92 -5.61 -5.13
CA MET A 30 -3.69 -6.24 -4.64
C MET A 30 -3.99 -7.26 -3.53
N PHE A 31 -4.82 -6.88 -2.55
CA PHE A 31 -5.20 -7.77 -1.44
C PHE A 31 -5.95 -9.02 -1.90
N VAL A 32 -6.89 -8.85 -2.84
CA VAL A 32 -7.66 -9.98 -3.39
C VAL A 32 -6.74 -10.99 -4.05
N GLN A 33 -5.71 -10.54 -4.77
CA GLN A 33 -4.79 -11.44 -5.45
C GLN A 33 -3.77 -12.06 -4.49
N SER A 34 -3.33 -11.33 -3.47
CA SER A 34 -2.45 -11.84 -2.42
C SER A 34 -3.10 -13.02 -1.69
N LEU A 35 -4.39 -12.91 -1.35
CA LEU A 35 -5.11 -14.02 -0.72
C LEU A 35 -5.35 -15.19 -1.67
N LYS A 36 -5.55 -14.95 -2.97
CA LYS A 36 -5.61 -16.02 -3.96
C LYS A 36 -4.30 -16.79 -4.06
N PHE A 37 -3.16 -16.10 -4.00
CA PHE A 37 -1.84 -16.73 -3.92
C PHE A 37 -1.73 -17.64 -2.70
N ILE A 38 -2.15 -17.15 -1.52
CA ILE A 38 -2.15 -17.96 -0.29
C ILE A 38 -3.03 -19.19 -0.43
N ASP A 39 -4.23 -19.05 -0.99
CA ASP A 39 -5.15 -20.16 -1.22
C ASP A 39 -4.57 -21.21 -2.17
N SER A 40 -3.98 -20.79 -3.29
CA SER A 40 -3.41 -21.70 -4.29
C SER A 40 -2.20 -22.46 -3.76
N HIS A 41 -1.46 -21.87 -2.81
CA HIS A 41 -0.29 -22.47 -2.18
C HIS A 41 -0.58 -23.14 -0.83
N LYS A 42 -1.88 -23.36 -0.50
CA LYS A 42 -2.33 -24.01 0.75
C LYS A 42 -1.85 -23.30 2.03
N GLY A 43 -1.58 -22.00 1.95
CA GLY A 43 -1.31 -21.16 3.10
C GLY A 43 -2.58 -20.85 3.89
N ASN A 44 -2.41 -20.20 5.05
CA ASN A 44 -3.51 -19.88 5.95
C ASN A 44 -3.76 -18.37 5.99
N ARG A 45 -4.93 -17.94 5.53
CA ARG A 45 -5.32 -16.52 5.53
C ARG A 45 -5.32 -15.87 6.91
N LYS A 46 -5.45 -16.65 7.98
CA LYS A 46 -5.44 -16.12 9.36
C LYS A 46 -4.05 -15.63 9.80
N ASP A 47 -3.01 -16.05 9.10
CA ASP A 47 -1.63 -15.63 9.37
C ASP A 47 -1.29 -14.29 8.69
N ILE A 48 -2.28 -13.67 8.01
CA ILE A 48 -2.13 -12.43 7.28
C ILE A 48 -3.03 -11.35 7.86
N SER A 49 -2.47 -10.15 8.02
CA SER A 49 -3.22 -8.94 8.33
C SER A 49 -3.10 -7.94 7.18
N ILE A 50 -4.24 -7.42 6.72
CA ILE A 50 -4.31 -6.50 5.59
C ILE A 50 -4.45 -5.07 6.09
N TYR A 51 -3.60 -4.19 5.56
CA TYR A 51 -3.62 -2.75 5.78
C TYR A 51 -3.63 -2.03 4.44
N GLY A 52 -4.38 -0.95 4.33
CA GLY A 52 -4.36 -0.16 3.12
C GLY A 52 -4.82 1.27 3.32
N GLN A 53 -4.64 2.07 2.29
CA GLN A 53 -5.13 3.44 2.29
C GLN A 53 -5.52 3.86 0.86
N GLU A 54 -6.55 4.69 0.76
CA GLU A 54 -7.02 5.25 -0.51
C GLU A 54 -7.45 6.71 -0.31
N TYR A 55 -7.04 7.57 -1.24
CA TYR A 55 -7.32 9.00 -1.20
C TYR A 55 -8.77 9.33 -1.58
N LYS A 56 -9.31 8.70 -2.63
CA LYS A 56 -10.65 9.01 -3.15
C LYS A 56 -11.72 8.27 -2.36
N ASN A 57 -12.60 9.02 -1.70
CA ASN A 57 -13.68 8.46 -0.87
C ASN A 57 -14.58 7.43 -1.59
N THR A 58 -14.90 7.66 -2.88
CA THR A 58 -15.68 6.71 -3.68
C THR A 58 -14.94 5.40 -3.88
N THR A 59 -13.65 5.46 -4.22
CA THR A 59 -12.77 4.30 -4.39
C THR A 59 -12.52 3.57 -3.07
N TYR A 60 -12.32 4.31 -1.97
CA TYR A 60 -12.19 3.76 -0.61
C TYR A 60 -13.42 2.93 -0.22
N LYS A 61 -14.64 3.46 -0.45
CA LYS A 61 -15.88 2.70 -0.22
C LYS A 61 -15.94 1.46 -1.10
N LEU A 62 -15.54 1.56 -2.36
CA LEU A 62 -15.46 0.42 -3.27
C LEU A 62 -14.50 -0.65 -2.76
N ALA A 63 -13.33 -0.27 -2.23
CA ALA A 63 -12.39 -1.20 -1.63
C ALA A 63 -12.98 -1.93 -0.43
N LYS A 64 -13.62 -1.20 0.51
CA LYS A 64 -14.30 -1.83 1.66
C LYS A 64 -15.35 -2.83 1.22
N MET A 65 -16.20 -2.48 0.25
CA MET A 65 -17.20 -3.40 -0.31
C MET A 65 -16.53 -4.61 -0.98
N ASN A 66 -15.46 -4.39 -1.75
CA ASN A 66 -14.75 -5.43 -2.49
C ASN A 66 -14.12 -6.48 -1.55
N LEU A 67 -13.56 -6.02 -0.43
CA LEU A 67 -13.03 -6.88 0.63
C LEU A 67 -14.16 -7.61 1.38
N ALA A 68 -15.23 -6.90 1.77
CA ALA A 68 -16.36 -7.48 2.49
C ALA A 68 -17.05 -8.61 1.70
N VAL A 69 -17.32 -8.41 0.41
CA VAL A 69 -17.92 -9.42 -0.48
C VAL A 69 -17.06 -10.70 -0.57
N ARG A 70 -15.75 -10.60 -0.35
CA ARG A 70 -14.81 -11.73 -0.39
C ARG A 70 -14.49 -12.29 0.99
N GLY A 71 -15.14 -11.81 2.04
CA GLY A 71 -14.87 -12.22 3.42
C GLY A 71 -13.46 -11.86 3.89
N ILE A 72 -12.91 -10.76 3.38
CA ILE A 72 -11.56 -10.29 3.71
C ILE A 72 -11.66 -9.22 4.78
N SER A 73 -11.10 -9.48 5.96
CA SER A 73 -10.91 -8.44 6.98
C SER A 73 -9.66 -7.63 6.64
N GLY A 74 -9.78 -6.30 6.63
CA GLY A 74 -8.67 -5.40 6.38
C GLY A 74 -8.88 -4.04 7.02
N ASN A 75 -7.79 -3.43 7.49
CA ASN A 75 -7.77 -2.08 8.03
C ASN A 75 -7.39 -1.09 6.92
N LEU A 76 -8.39 -0.43 6.33
CA LEU A 76 -8.15 0.59 5.29
C LEU A 76 -7.98 2.01 5.85
N GLY A 77 -7.83 2.16 7.17
CA GLY A 77 -7.91 3.44 7.87
C GLY A 77 -9.36 3.84 8.19
N GLU A 78 -9.48 4.82 9.07
CA GLU A 78 -10.77 5.35 9.55
C GLU A 78 -11.53 6.06 8.43
N VAL A 79 -10.80 6.77 7.56
CA VAL A 79 -11.35 7.54 6.46
C VAL A 79 -10.44 7.47 5.23
N ALA A 80 -11.01 7.78 4.07
CA ALA A 80 -10.22 8.09 2.88
C ALA A 80 -9.30 9.30 3.17
N GLY A 81 -8.05 9.22 2.72
CA GLY A 81 -7.04 10.21 3.06
C GLY A 81 -5.80 10.10 2.19
N ASP A 82 -5.13 11.23 2.00
CA ASP A 82 -3.85 11.29 1.30
C ASP A 82 -2.76 10.64 2.16
N SER A 83 -2.00 9.69 1.59
CA SER A 83 -0.98 8.93 2.34
C SER A 83 0.24 9.78 2.72
N PHE A 84 0.47 10.88 2.01
CA PHE A 84 1.51 11.84 2.36
C PHE A 84 1.10 12.74 3.52
N PHE A 85 -0.11 13.32 3.47
CA PHE A 85 -0.54 14.31 4.47
C PHE A 85 -1.35 13.75 5.64
N LYS A 86 -1.96 12.58 5.47
CA LYS A 86 -2.84 11.95 6.46
C LYS A 86 -2.66 10.45 6.46
N ASP A 87 -1.48 10.02 6.84
CA ASP A 87 -1.17 8.61 7.03
C ASP A 87 -2.13 7.97 8.05
N GLN A 88 -2.91 6.98 7.61
CA GLN A 88 -3.84 6.25 8.46
C GLN A 88 -3.14 5.17 9.30
N HIS A 89 -1.86 4.89 9.03
CA HIS A 89 -1.10 3.79 9.64
C HIS A 89 0.30 4.25 10.07
N PRO A 90 0.45 5.31 10.90
CA PRO A 90 1.75 5.94 11.19
C PRO A 90 2.79 4.97 11.76
N ASP A 91 2.38 4.05 12.64
CA ASP A 91 3.27 3.10 13.32
C ASP A 91 3.38 1.74 12.61
N LEU A 92 2.75 1.59 11.45
CA LEU A 92 2.76 0.31 10.72
C LEU A 92 4.16 0.01 10.16
N LYS A 93 4.68 -1.15 10.56
CA LYS A 93 5.79 -1.85 9.91
C LYS A 93 5.25 -3.12 9.28
N ALA A 94 5.17 -3.12 7.95
CA ALA A 94 4.62 -4.18 7.12
C ALA A 94 5.70 -5.11 6.60
N ASP A 95 5.40 -6.41 6.56
CA ASP A 95 6.32 -7.43 6.05
C ASP A 95 6.27 -7.50 4.53
N PHE A 96 5.12 -7.16 3.95
CA PHE A 96 4.94 -7.10 2.51
C PHE A 96 4.26 -5.81 2.12
N ILE A 97 4.87 -5.05 1.22
CA ILE A 97 4.24 -3.88 0.62
C ILE A 97 4.06 -4.14 -0.86
N MET A 98 2.81 -4.04 -1.31
CA MET A 98 2.44 -4.23 -2.72
C MET A 98 1.63 -3.03 -3.16
N ALA A 99 2.16 -2.25 -4.09
CA ALA A 99 1.53 -0.99 -4.46
C ALA A 99 1.57 -0.75 -5.97
N ASN A 100 0.57 -0.04 -6.49
CA ASN A 100 0.63 0.52 -7.84
C ASN A 100 0.21 1.99 -7.77
N PRO A 101 1.11 2.87 -7.31
CA PRO A 101 0.79 4.27 -7.11
C PRO A 101 0.52 5.00 -8.44
N PRO A 102 -0.16 6.16 -8.39
CA PRO A 102 -0.35 7.00 -9.57
C PRO A 102 0.99 7.40 -10.18
N PHE A 103 1.20 7.04 -11.45
CA PHE A 103 2.46 7.32 -12.14
C PHE A 103 2.61 8.81 -12.46
N ASN A 104 3.79 9.38 -12.20
CA ASN A 104 4.13 10.77 -12.49
C ASN A 104 3.12 11.77 -11.89
N GLN A 105 2.65 11.51 -10.68
CA GLN A 105 1.75 12.41 -9.95
C GLN A 105 2.47 13.75 -9.72
N LYS A 106 1.97 14.79 -10.38
CA LYS A 106 2.42 16.18 -10.23
C LYS A 106 1.66 16.85 -9.10
N GLN A 107 2.21 17.93 -8.53
CA GLN A 107 1.54 18.75 -7.53
C GLN A 107 1.03 17.93 -6.34
N TRP A 108 1.75 16.87 -5.98
CA TRP A 108 1.43 16.03 -4.83
C TRP A 108 1.79 16.70 -3.50
N ARG A 109 2.58 17.79 -3.55
CA ARG A 109 2.86 18.74 -2.47
C ARG A 109 3.25 20.09 -3.07
N SER A 110 3.15 21.17 -2.29
CA SER A 110 3.80 22.46 -2.60
C SER A 110 5.28 22.48 -2.19
N ASP A 111 6.02 23.47 -2.67
CA ASP A 111 7.48 23.55 -2.44
C ASP A 111 7.85 23.67 -0.96
N SER A 112 6.98 24.26 -0.12
CA SER A 112 7.18 24.42 1.32
C SER A 112 6.63 23.27 2.17
N GLU A 113 5.85 22.36 1.59
CA GLU A 113 5.27 21.22 2.32
C GLU A 113 6.22 20.03 2.32
N LEU A 114 6.21 19.25 3.41
CA LEU A 114 6.94 17.98 3.56
C LEU A 114 8.44 18.08 3.26
N VAL A 115 9.05 19.25 3.48
CA VAL A 115 10.49 19.47 3.24
C VAL A 115 11.40 18.74 4.24
N ASP A 116 10.95 18.62 5.50
CA ASP A 116 11.68 17.97 6.61
C ASP A 116 11.01 16.66 7.09
N ASP A 117 10.27 15.98 6.20
CA ASP A 117 9.55 14.76 6.57
C ASP A 117 10.51 13.59 6.81
N GLY A 118 10.30 12.85 7.90
CA GLY A 118 11.14 11.73 8.29
C GLY A 118 11.22 10.59 7.26
N ARG A 119 10.26 10.51 6.33
CA ARG A 119 10.28 9.51 5.24
C ARG A 119 11.44 9.71 4.26
N TRP A 120 11.95 10.92 4.13
CA TRP A 120 13.08 11.23 3.25
C TRP A 120 14.40 11.38 4.03
N ALA A 121 14.43 11.08 5.34
CA ALA A 121 15.64 11.23 6.14
C ALA A 121 16.82 10.44 5.52
N GLY A 122 17.91 11.15 5.22
CA GLY A 122 19.09 10.58 4.55
C GLY A 122 19.03 10.58 3.02
N PHE A 123 18.00 11.15 2.42
CA PHE A 123 17.83 11.32 0.97
C PHE A 123 17.46 12.76 0.60
N ASP A 124 17.52 13.08 -0.69
CA ASP A 124 16.99 14.33 -1.21
C ASP A 124 15.46 14.36 -1.14
N VAL A 125 14.90 15.53 -0.83
CA VAL A 125 13.44 15.74 -0.80
C VAL A 125 12.85 15.46 -2.19
N PRO A 126 11.87 14.55 -2.34
CA PRO A 126 11.34 14.22 -3.65
C PRO A 126 10.72 15.43 -4.36
N PRO A 127 10.88 15.57 -5.70
CA PRO A 127 10.44 16.74 -6.43
C PRO A 127 8.92 16.87 -6.47
N THR A 128 8.40 18.09 -6.35
CA THR A 128 6.95 18.39 -6.38
C THR A 128 6.28 18.03 -7.71
N GLY A 129 7.06 17.99 -8.80
CA GLY A 129 6.63 17.60 -10.13
C GLY A 129 6.50 16.08 -10.36
N ASN A 130 6.96 15.22 -9.45
CA ASN A 130 6.83 13.77 -9.59
C ASN A 130 6.90 13.02 -8.25
N ALA A 131 5.78 12.42 -7.85
CA ALA A 131 5.67 11.67 -6.59
C ALA A 131 6.27 10.25 -6.61
N ASN A 132 6.81 9.75 -7.73
CA ASN A 132 7.24 8.34 -7.83
C ASN A 132 8.25 7.97 -6.72
N TYR A 133 9.27 8.79 -6.49
CA TYR A 133 10.24 8.56 -5.41
C TYR A 133 9.65 8.82 -4.02
N ALA A 134 8.68 9.72 -3.89
CA ALA A 134 7.96 9.91 -2.63
C ALA A 134 7.20 8.65 -2.23
N TRP A 135 6.55 7.97 -3.18
CA TRP A 135 5.91 6.68 -2.94
C TRP A 135 6.90 5.60 -2.54
N ILE A 136 8.06 5.51 -3.23
CA ILE A 136 9.11 4.54 -2.88
C ILE A 136 9.60 4.77 -1.45
N MET A 137 9.93 6.02 -1.10
CA MET A 137 10.40 6.36 0.25
C MET A 137 9.32 6.15 1.32
N HIS A 138 8.05 6.44 1.01
CA HIS A 138 6.92 6.11 1.88
C HIS A 138 6.85 4.60 2.15
N MET A 139 6.96 3.78 1.11
CA MET A 139 6.96 2.32 1.26
C MET A 139 8.17 1.83 2.09
N ILE A 140 9.37 2.33 1.82
CA ILE A 140 10.57 2.00 2.61
C ILE A 140 10.36 2.36 4.09
N SER A 141 9.79 3.53 4.38
CA SER A 141 9.52 3.97 5.76
C SER A 141 8.55 3.06 6.51
N LYS A 142 7.72 2.30 5.79
CA LYS A 142 6.71 1.38 6.33
C LYS A 142 7.15 -0.07 6.32
N LEU A 143 8.33 -0.38 5.79
CA LEU A 143 8.82 -1.75 5.71
C LEU A 143 9.33 -2.22 7.08
N SER A 144 9.05 -3.47 7.45
CA SER A 144 9.71 -4.12 8.58
C SER A 144 11.17 -4.44 8.25
N GLU A 145 11.98 -4.77 9.25
CA GLU A 145 13.43 -5.05 9.06
C GLU A 145 13.70 -6.15 8.03
N ASN A 146 12.81 -7.14 7.95
CA ASN A 146 12.89 -8.27 7.01
C ASN A 146 11.80 -8.20 5.93
N GLY A 147 11.16 -7.03 5.76
CA GLY A 147 10.06 -6.89 4.82
C GLY A 147 10.53 -6.77 3.38
N THR A 148 9.64 -7.07 2.45
CA THR A 148 9.85 -6.95 1.00
C THR A 148 8.78 -6.07 0.39
N ALA A 149 9.18 -5.19 -0.54
CA ALA A 149 8.26 -4.33 -1.28
C ALA A 149 8.33 -4.61 -2.78
N GLY A 150 7.20 -4.54 -3.49
CA GLY A 150 7.12 -4.68 -4.95
C GLY A 150 5.84 -4.15 -5.58
#